data_AF-A0A166DEU2-F1
#
_entry.id   AF-A0A166DEU2-F1
#
_cell.length_a   1.000
_cell.length_b   1.000
_cell.length_c   1.000
_cell.angle_alpha   90.00
_cell.angle_beta   90.00
_cell.angle_gamma   90.00
#
_symmetry.space_group_name_H-M   'P 1'
#
loop_
_entity.id
_entity.type
_entity.pdbx_description
1 polymer ?
#
loop_
_entity_poly.entity_id
_entity_poly.type
_entity_poly.pdbx_seq_one_letter_code
_entity_poly.pdbx_strand_id
1 'polypeptide(L)' 'MDKKVLIIVHSYHQMNTMEIAEAFSKKTNAKIVKAQDFNIEEIENYDFIGFGSGIDIQDL' A
#
# COMPACT_ATOMS: atom_id res chain seq x y z
N MET A 1 -2.39 -4.85 -22.10
CA MET A 1 -1.23 -4.65 -21.21
C MET A 1 -1.76 -4.69 -19.80
N ASP A 2 -1.20 -5.53 -18.94
CA ASP A 2 -1.68 -5.65 -17.56
C ASP A 2 -1.38 -4.36 -16.79
N LYS A 3 -2.35 -3.94 -15.98
CA LYS A 3 -2.27 -2.70 -15.20
C LYS A 3 -1.27 -2.88 -14.06
N LYS A 4 -0.33 -1.95 -13.92
CA LYS A 4 0.61 -1.92 -12.80
C LYS A 4 -0.05 -1.25 -11.61
N VAL A 5 -0.20 -2.00 -10.52
CA VAL A 5 -0.85 -1.51 -9.30
C VAL A 5 0.17 -1.43 -8.17
N LEU A 6 0.18 -0.30 -7.46
CA LEU A 6 0.97 -0.08 -6.24
C LEU A 6 0.02 0.07 -5.06
N ILE A 7 0.36 -0.52 -3.91
CA ILE A 7 -0.29 -0.25 -2.64
C ILE A 7 0.78 0.25 -1.66
N ILE A 8 0.57 1.46 -1.14
CA ILE A 8 1.45 2.10 -0.16
C ILE A 8 0.78 1.97 1.20
N VAL A 9 1.46 1.31 2.15
CA VAL A 9 0.89 0.95 3.46
C VAL A 9 1.68 1.57 4.62
N HIS A 10 0.95 2.13 5.58
CA HIS A 10 1.44 2.52 6.89
C HIS A 10 0.71 1.63 7.93
N SER A 11 1.41 0.76 8.66
CA SER A 11 0.75 -0.20 9.56
C SER A 11 1.69 -0.63 10.70
N TYR A 12 1.55 -0.03 11.88
CA TYR A 12 2.52 -0.14 12.99
C TYR A 12 2.01 -0.98 14.18
N HIS A 13 0.70 -1.13 14.37
CA HIS A 13 0.14 -1.78 15.58
C HIS A 13 -0.26 -3.23 15.36
N GLN A 14 -1.44 -3.45 14.77
CA GLN A 14 -2.08 -4.76 14.71
C GLN A 14 -1.92 -5.46 13.37
N MET A 15 -1.18 -4.88 12.42
CA MET A 15 -0.98 -5.41 11.06
C MET A 15 -2.25 -5.61 10.21
N ASN A 16 -3.46 -5.36 10.74
CA ASN A 16 -4.73 -5.48 10.02
C ASN A 16 -4.72 -4.77 8.66
N THR A 17 -4.17 -3.55 8.58
CA THR A 17 -4.08 -2.81 7.31
C THR A 17 -3.15 -3.50 6.30
N MET A 18 -2.07 -4.14 6.78
CA MET A 18 -1.20 -4.96 5.92
C MET A 18 -1.94 -6.21 5.42
N GLU A 19 -2.72 -6.89 6.27
CA GLU A 19 -3.52 -8.05 5.86
C GLU A 19 -4.53 -7.70 4.76
N ILE A 20 -5.18 -6.54 4.87
CA ILE A 20 -6.07 -6.04 3.83
C ILE A 20 -5.29 -5.75 2.54
N ALA A 21 -4.13 -5.08 2.63
CA ALA A 21 -3.28 -4.82 1.47
C ALA A 21 -2.85 -6.10 0.74
N GLU A 22 -2.50 -7.16 1.49
CA GLU A 22 -2.18 -8.49 0.95
C GLU A 22 -3.38 -9.17 0.28
N ALA A 23 -4.58 -9.03 0.84
CA ALA A 23 -5.80 -9.54 0.22
C ALA A 23 -6.07 -8.84 -1.13
N PHE A 24 -5.85 -7.52 -1.20
CA PHE A 24 -5.96 -6.75 -2.44
C PHE A 24 -4.88 -7.15 -3.46
N SER A 25 -3.62 -7.27 -3.05
CA SER A 25 -2.52 -7.60 -3.97
C SER A 25 -2.71 -8.95 -4.64
N LYS A 26 -3.27 -9.95 -3.94
CA LYS A 26 -3.61 -11.26 -4.53
C LYS A 26 -4.64 -11.17 -5.66
N LYS A 27 -5.49 -10.14 -5.69
CA LYS A 27 -6.53 -9.93 -6.71
C LYS A 27 -6.07 -9.02 -7.84
N THR A 28 -5.19 -8.07 -7.54
CA THR A 28 -4.75 -7.02 -8.47
C THR A 28 -3.33 -7.21 -8.97
N ASN A 29 -2.60 -8.21 -8.45
CA ASN A 29 -1.17 -8.41 -8.65
C ASN A 29 -0.34 -7.16 -8.26
N ALA A 30 -0.79 -6.43 -7.24
CA ALA A 30 -0.16 -5.17 -6.82
C ALA A 30 1.16 -5.37 -6.07
N LYS A 31 2.11 -4.46 -6.29
CA LYS A 31 3.29 -4.32 -5.41
C LYS A 31 2.84 -3.64 -4.12
N ILE A 32 3.16 -4.22 -2.96
CA ILE A 32 2.95 -3.58 -1.66
C ILE A 32 4.28 -2.98 -1.20
N VAL A 33 4.26 -1.73 -0.76
CA VAL A 33 5.42 -1.03 -0.18
C VAL A 33 5.03 -0.34 1.11
N LYS A 34 5.97 -0.20 2.04
CA LYS A 34 5.77 0.64 3.22
C LYS A 34 5.92 2.11 2.83
N ALA A 35 5.09 2.98 3.39
CA ALA A 35 5.12 4.41 3.09
C ALA A 35 6.50 5.05 3.30
N GLN A 36 7.22 4.64 4.35
CA GLN A 36 8.56 5.13 4.68
C GLN A 36 9.67 4.63 3.76
N ASP A 37 9.43 3.55 3.00
CA ASP A 37 10.43 2.91 2.14
C ASP A 37 10.19 3.25 0.64
N PHE A 38 9.17 4.05 0.33
CA PHE A 38 8.76 4.35 -1.04
C PHE A 38 9.43 5.62 -1.58
N ASN A 39 10.05 5.53 -2.76
CA ASN A 39 10.52 6.70 -3.51
C ASN A 39 9.37 7.26 -4.36
N ILE A 40 9.03 8.54 -4.16
CA ILE A 40 7.95 9.23 -4.87
C ILE A 40 8.17 9.24 -6.39
N GLU A 41 9.42 9.24 -6.87
CA GLU A 41 9.72 9.21 -8.31
C GLU A 41 9.26 7.91 -8.98
N GLU A 42 9.12 6.82 -8.22
CA GLU A 42 8.62 5.56 -8.76
C GLU A 42 7.11 5.59 -9.05
N ILE A 43 6.37 6.59 -8.55
CA ILE A 43 4.90 6.62 -8.58
C ILE A 43 4.34 6.67 -10.00
N GLU A 44 5.07 7.31 -10.93
CA GLU A 44 4.68 7.44 -12.33
C GLU A 44 4.72 6.11 -13.10
N ASN A 45 5.38 5.08 -12.54
CA ASN A 45 5.48 3.76 -13.17
C ASN A 45 4.22 2.90 -12.99
N TYR A 46 3.20 3.39 -12.27
CA TYR A 46 1.99 2.63 -11.93
C TYR A 46 0.74 3.28 -12.51
N ASP A 47 -0.19 2.44 -12.95
CA ASP A 47 -1.50 2.87 -13.47
C ASP A 47 -2.49 3.19 -12.35
N PHE A 48 -2.37 2.49 -11.22
CA PHE A 48 -3.24 2.63 -10.06
C PHE A 48 -2.44 2.60 -8.77
N ILE A 49 -2.86 3.44 -7.82
CA ILE A 49 -2.22 3.59 -6.52
C ILE A 49 -3.28 3.45 -5.45
N GLY A 50 -3.08 2.49 -4.54
CA GLY A 50 -3.85 2.32 -3.32
C GLY A 50 -3.07 2.85 -2.12
N PHE A 51 -3.79 3.45 -1.17
CA PHE A 51 -3.23 3.89 0.10
C PHE A 51 -3.97 3.18 1.24
N GLY A 52 -3.21 2.69 2.23
CA GLY A 52 -3.76 2.11 3.44
C GLY A 52 -2.99 2.55 4.66
N SER A 53 -3.70 3.04 5.68
CA SER A 53 -3.12 3.32 7.00
C SER A 53 -3.83 2.51 8.08
N GLY A 54 -3.08 2.01 9.06
CA GLY A 54 -3.64 1.72 10.37
C GLY A 54 -4.07 3.03 11.04
N ILE A 55 -4.92 2.92 12.06
CA ILE A 55 -5.27 4.05 12.92
C ILE A 55 -4.48 3.88 14.22
N ASP A 56 -3.66 4.87 14.58
CA ASP A 56 -3.08 5.02 15.92
C ASP A 56 -3.78 6.13 16.70
N ILE A 57 -3.67 6.11 18.03
CA ILE A 57 -4.02 7.23 18.92
C ILE A 57 -3.23 8.50 18.57
N GLN A 58 -2.06 8.38 17.93
CA GLN A 58 -1.28 9.52 17.43
C GLN A 58 -1.89 10.18 16.18
N ASP A 59 -2.84 9.53 15.51
CA ASP A 59 -3.50 10.04 14.31
C ASP A 59 -4.80 10.85 14.62
N LEU A 60 -5.07 11.14 15.89
CA LEU A 60 -6.28 11.82 16.43
C LEU A 60 -5.96 13.12 17.19
#